data_AF-A0A2A6ECS0-F1
#
_entry.id   AF-A0A2A6ECS0-F1
#
_cell.length_a   1.000
_cell.length_b   1.000
_cell.length_c   1.000
_cell.angle_alpha   90.00
_cell.angle_beta   90.00
_cell.angle_gamma   90.00
#
_symmetry.space_group_name_H-M   'P 1'
#
loop_
_entity.id
_entity.type
_entity.pdbx_description
1 polymer ?
#
loop_
_entity_poly.entity_id
_entity_poly.type
_entity_poly.pdbx_seq_one_letter_code
_entity_poly.pdbx_strand_id
1 'polypeptide(L)'
;MFLKTQIKKLTDERWNVGFIQNSTENIINGEAIDVKWIIHKYKNSWFADPFVLEVTEKEIILLVEEFYRPINRGRISKLTIDRITNVLLKCDVILELPTHLSFPLIIRKDSNLEDFIKDIDTDYKSSAEP
;
A
#
# COMPACT_ATOMS: atom_id res chain seq x y z
N MET A 1 14.82 31.54 -2.94
CA MET A 1 13.70 30.58 -3.16
C MET A 1 14.09 29.41 -4.07
N PHE A 2 14.93 29.61 -5.10
CA PHE A 2 15.30 28.57 -6.07
C PHE A 2 16.06 27.36 -5.48
N LEU A 3 17.06 27.60 -4.61
CA LEU A 3 17.89 26.53 -4.05
C LEU A 3 17.09 25.53 -3.19
N LYS A 4 16.19 26.02 -2.33
CA LYS A 4 15.34 25.16 -1.48
C LYS A 4 14.46 24.23 -2.31
N THR A 5 13.90 24.73 -3.41
CA THR A 5 13.08 23.94 -4.34
C THR A 5 13.91 22.90 -5.09
N GLN A 6 15.13 23.24 -5.52
CA GLN A 6 16.02 22.27 -6.17
C GLN A 6 16.51 21.19 -5.22
N ILE A 7 16.88 21.55 -3.99
CA ILE A 7 17.24 20.58 -2.94
C ILE A 7 16.07 19.64 -2.70
N LYS A 8 14.86 20.16 -2.46
CA LYS A 8 13.67 19.32 -2.24
C LYS A 8 13.41 18.36 -3.40
N LYS A 9 13.58 18.80 -4.65
CA LYS A 9 13.42 17.95 -5.83
C LYS A 9 14.48 16.85 -5.95
N LEU A 10 15.72 17.12 -5.54
CA LEU A 10 16.83 16.16 -5.57
C LEU A 10 16.78 15.17 -4.41
N THR A 11 16.24 15.60 -3.26
CA THR A 11 16.07 14.77 -2.05
C THR A 11 14.68 14.15 -1.94
N ASP A 12 13.85 14.29 -2.97
CA ASP A 12 12.45 13.87 -2.92
C ASP A 12 12.40 12.33 -2.92
N GLU A 13 12.02 11.75 -1.79
CA GLU A 13 11.96 10.31 -1.59
C GLU A 13 11.06 9.63 -2.63
N ARG A 14 11.45 8.41 -3.01
CA ARG A 14 10.71 7.55 -3.93
C ARG A 14 10.65 6.15 -3.34
N TRP A 15 9.45 5.81 -2.90
CA TRP A 15 9.13 4.48 -2.42
C TRP A 15 8.60 3.61 -3.56
N ASN A 16 8.90 2.32 -3.50
CA ASN A 16 8.32 1.31 -4.38
C ASN A 16 8.07 0.06 -3.54
N VAL A 17 7.18 -0.80 -4.05
CA VAL A 17 6.84 -2.06 -3.41
C VAL A 17 7.58 -3.19 -4.13
N GLY A 18 8.08 -4.14 -3.35
CA GLY A 18 8.75 -5.33 -3.86
C GLY A 18 8.27 -6.58 -3.14
N PHE A 19 8.31 -7.69 -3.86
CA PHE A 19 7.96 -9.02 -3.36
C PHE A 19 9.22 -9.83 -3.12
N ILE A 20 9.46 -10.23 -1.88
CA ILE A 20 10.56 -11.12 -1.51
C ILE A 20 10.30 -12.51 -2.08
N GLN A 21 11.30 -13.10 -2.73
CA GLN A 21 11.18 -14.41 -3.37
C GLN A 21 11.73 -15.55 -2.50
N ASN A 22 12.65 -15.25 -1.58
CA ASN A 22 13.19 -16.24 -0.66
C ASN A 22 12.14 -16.66 0.38
N SER A 23 12.31 -17.87 0.93
CA SER A 23 11.62 -18.26 2.14
C SER A 23 12.11 -17.43 3.32
N THR A 24 11.28 -17.30 4.35
CA THR A 24 11.66 -16.65 5.60
C THR A 24 12.87 -17.34 6.26
N GLU A 25 12.92 -18.67 6.19
CA GLU A 25 14.02 -19.47 6.74
C GLU A 25 15.35 -19.12 6.06
N ASN A 26 15.39 -19.04 4.73
CA ASN A 26 16.62 -18.71 4.01
C ASN A 26 17.15 -17.32 4.39
N ILE A 27 16.23 -16.34 4.51
CA ILE A 27 16.59 -14.97 4.90
C ILE A 27 17.17 -14.95 6.32
N ILE A 28 16.54 -15.67 7.26
CA ILE A 28 17.02 -15.79 8.64
C ILE A 28 18.40 -16.46 8.68
N ASN A 29 18.67 -17.40 7.78
CA ASN A 29 19.95 -18.08 7.65
C ASN A 29 21.02 -17.28 6.88
N GLY A 30 20.72 -16.03 6.48
CA GLY A 30 21.69 -15.11 5.88
C GLY A 30 21.78 -15.15 4.36
N GLU A 31 20.81 -15.77 3.68
CA GLU A 31 20.71 -15.66 2.21
C GLU A 31 20.43 -14.19 1.82
N ALA A 32 21.02 -13.75 0.71
CA ALA A 32 20.75 -12.43 0.15
C ALA A 32 19.26 -12.31 -0.22
N ILE A 33 18.65 -11.16 0.13
CA ILE A 33 17.25 -10.91 -0.17
C ILE A 33 17.08 -10.71 -1.68
N ASP A 34 16.38 -11.65 -2.32
CA ASP A 34 15.90 -11.57 -3.68
C ASP A 34 14.53 -10.87 -3.69
N VAL A 35 14.51 -9.67 -4.25
CA VAL A 35 13.32 -8.82 -4.33
C VAL A 35 12.92 -8.59 -5.78
N LYS A 36 11.68 -8.94 -6.11
CA LYS A 36 11.06 -8.51 -7.36
C LYS A 36 10.23 -7.25 -7.13
N TRP A 37 10.76 -6.13 -7.60
CA TRP A 37 10.11 -4.82 -7.52
C TRP A 37 8.95 -4.71 -8.51
N ILE A 38 7.89 -3.98 -8.14
CA ILE A 38 6.83 -3.62 -9.07
C ILE A 38 7.39 -2.72 -10.18
N ILE A 39 7.12 -3.08 -11.42
CA ILE A 39 7.51 -2.31 -12.60
C ILE A 39 6.36 -1.39 -12.99
N HIS A 40 6.57 -0.07 -12.92
CA HIS A 40 5.52 0.90 -13.22
C HIS A 40 6.04 2.21 -13.85
N LYS A 41 5.14 2.92 -14.55
CA LYS A 41 5.43 4.18 -15.26
C LYS A 41 5.06 5.47 -14.50
N TYR A 42 4.52 5.36 -13.28
CA TYR A 42 4.10 6.50 -12.47
C TYR A 42 5.31 7.31 -11.97
N LYS A 43 5.56 8.47 -12.57
CA LYS A 43 6.67 9.37 -12.21
C LYS A 43 6.31 10.36 -11.09
N ASN A 44 5.01 10.65 -10.96
CA ASN A 44 4.45 11.62 -10.01
C ASN A 44 3.88 10.94 -8.76
N SER A 45 3.96 9.63 -8.66
CA SER A 45 3.51 8.85 -7.51
C SER A 45 4.63 7.94 -7.03
N TRP A 46 4.63 7.65 -5.75
CA TRP A 46 5.30 6.50 -5.17
C TRP A 46 4.29 5.71 -4.34
N PHE A 47 4.62 4.45 -4.06
CA PHE A 47 3.73 3.52 -3.36
C PHE A 47 4.42 3.02 -2.09
N ALA A 48 3.70 3.10 -0.97
CA ALA A 48 4.15 2.61 0.33
C ALA A 48 3.01 1.87 1.04
N ASP A 49 3.34 1.32 2.20
CA ASP A 49 2.42 0.62 3.10
C ASP A 49 1.50 -0.37 2.36
N PRO A 50 2.07 -1.37 1.67
CA PRO A 50 1.27 -2.32 0.90
C PRO A 50 0.54 -3.32 1.80
N PHE A 51 -0.76 -3.45 1.56
CA PHE A 51 -1.62 -4.48 2.15
C PHE A 51 -2.16 -5.38 1.05
N VAL A 52 -1.92 -6.68 1.18
CA VAL A 52 -2.39 -7.67 0.20
C VAL A 52 -3.90 -7.80 0.32
N LEU A 53 -4.61 -7.36 -0.71
CA LEU A 53 -6.04 -7.59 -0.81
C LEU A 53 -6.27 -9.01 -1.31
N GLU A 54 -5.73 -9.39 -2.47
CA GLU A 54 -5.97 -10.71 -3.06
C GLU A 54 -4.76 -11.18 -3.87
N VAL A 55 -4.57 -12.50 -3.97
CA VAL A 55 -3.59 -13.12 -4.85
C VAL A 55 -4.29 -14.22 -5.63
N THR A 56 -4.21 -14.15 -6.96
CA THR A 56 -4.74 -15.15 -7.87
C THR A 56 -3.61 -15.80 -8.67
N GLU A 57 -3.93 -16.71 -9.58
CA GLU A 57 -2.94 -17.27 -10.49
C GLU A 57 -2.31 -16.23 -11.42
N LYS A 58 -3.03 -15.15 -11.75
CA LYS A 58 -2.57 -14.15 -12.72
C LYS A 58 -2.17 -12.83 -12.08
N GLU A 59 -2.78 -12.47 -10.96
CA GLU A 59 -2.72 -11.11 -10.44
C GLU A 59 -2.44 -11.08 -8.93
N ILE A 60 -1.69 -10.08 -8.51
CA ILE A 60 -1.58 -9.64 -7.12
C ILE A 60 -2.33 -8.32 -7.01
N ILE A 61 -3.26 -8.23 -6.05
CA ILE A 61 -4.05 -7.04 -5.79
C ILE A 61 -3.64 -6.47 -4.43
N LEU A 62 -3.16 -5.23 -4.43
CA LEU A 62 -2.75 -4.52 -3.21
C LEU A 62 -3.63 -3.30 -2.97
N LEU A 63 -3.83 -2.95 -1.69
CA LEU A 63 -4.14 -1.59 -1.27
C LEU A 63 -2.84 -0.96 -0.78
N VAL A 64 -2.59 0.29 -1.18
CA VAL A 64 -1.35 1.01 -0.86
C VAL A 64 -1.66 2.45 -0.46
N GLU A 65 -0.73 3.07 0.27
CA GLU A 65 -0.55 4.51 0.16
C GLU A 65 0.00 4.82 -1.23
N GLU A 66 -0.75 5.59 -2.03
CA GLU A 66 -0.21 6.31 -3.17
C GLU A 66 0.05 7.76 -2.76
N PHE A 67 1.31 8.14 -2.63
CA PHE A 67 1.65 9.54 -2.46
C PHE A 67 1.70 10.24 -3.83
N TYR A 68 0.64 10.97 -4.14
CA TYR A 68 0.51 11.67 -5.42
C TYR A 68 1.09 13.09 -5.30
N ARG A 69 2.29 13.31 -5.86
CA ARG A 69 3.06 14.56 -5.72
C ARG A 69 2.27 15.83 -6.10
N PRO A 70 1.41 15.86 -7.14
CA PRO A 70 0.66 17.06 -7.49
C PRO A 70 -0.30 17.55 -6.40
N ILE A 71 -0.80 16.66 -5.54
CA ILE A 71 -1.60 17.03 -4.36
C ILE A 71 -0.80 17.00 -3.05
N ASN A 72 0.44 16.48 -3.10
CA ASN A 72 1.39 16.42 -1.98
C ASN A 72 0.80 15.76 -0.72
N ARG A 73 0.07 14.65 -0.89
CA ARG A 73 -0.45 13.81 0.19
C ARG A 73 -0.66 12.37 -0.27
N GLY A 74 -0.69 11.45 0.70
CA GLY A 74 -1.08 10.05 0.51
C GLY A 74 -2.59 9.93 0.31
N ARG A 75 -2.98 9.06 -0.63
CA ARG A 75 -4.36 8.60 -0.85
C ARG A 75 -4.35 7.07 -0.92
N ILE A 76 -5.50 6.43 -0.72
CA ILE A 76 -5.57 4.97 -0.80
C ILE A 76 -5.86 4.58 -2.25
N SER A 77 -4.96 3.80 -2.83
CA SER A 77 -5.10 3.27 -4.19
C SER A 77 -5.02 1.75 -4.19
N LYS A 78 -5.73 1.14 -5.13
CA LYS A 78 -5.67 -0.29 -5.43
C LYS A 78 -4.75 -0.53 -6.61
N LEU A 79 -3.71 -1.33 -6.39
CA LEU A 79 -2.81 -1.78 -7.44
C LEU A 79 -3.23 -3.17 -7.92
N THR A 80 -3.29 -3.36 -9.24
CA THR A 80 -3.42 -4.68 -9.87
C THR A 80 -2.12 -4.96 -10.62
N ILE A 81 -1.40 -5.99 -10.19
CA ILE A 81 -0.07 -6.34 -10.68
C ILE A 81 -0.13 -7.71 -11.36
N ASP A 82 0.50 -7.84 -12.53
CA ASP A 82 0.71 -9.15 -13.16
C ASP A 82 1.69 -9.98 -12.32
N ARG A 83 1.27 -11.16 -11.89
CA ARG A 83 2.01 -12.00 -10.93
C ARG A 83 3.30 -12.57 -11.51
N ILE A 84 3.38 -12.75 -12.83
CA ILE A 84 4.54 -13.37 -13.49
C ILE A 84 5.62 -12.32 -13.77
N THR A 85 5.22 -11.16 -14.27
CA THR A 85 6.12 -10.10 -14.75
C THR A 85 6.34 -8.99 -13.73
N ASN A 86 5.52 -8.91 -12.67
CA ASN A 86 5.46 -7.82 -11.69
C ASN A 86 5.18 -6.44 -12.29
N VAL A 87 4.60 -6.40 -13.51
CA VAL A 87 4.19 -5.16 -14.14
C VAL A 87 2.89 -4.68 -13.50
N LEU A 88 2.86 -3.41 -13.09
CA LEU A 88 1.65 -2.75 -12.62
C LEU A 88 0.68 -2.56 -13.80
N LEU A 89 -0.37 -3.37 -13.83
CA LEU A 89 -1.41 -3.33 -14.86
C LEU A 89 -2.34 -2.14 -14.67
N LYS A 90 -2.74 -1.88 -13.41
CA LYS A 90 -3.72 -0.87 -13.07
C LYS A 90 -3.47 -0.23 -11.70
N CYS A 91 -3.75 1.06 -11.58
CA CYS A 91 -3.82 1.81 -10.33
C CYS A 91 -5.18 2.51 -10.27
N ASP A 92 -6.04 2.12 -9.34
CA ASP A 92 -7.36 2.73 -9.11
C ASP A 92 -7.32 3.50 -7.79
N VAL A 93 -7.66 4.80 -7.79
CA VAL A 93 -7.82 5.56 -6.54
C VAL A 93 -9.11 5.12 -5.86
N ILE A 94 -9.01 4.60 -4.64
CA ILE A 94 -10.16 4.09 -3.87
C ILE A 94 -10.70 5.14 -2.93
N LEU A 95 -9.82 5.89 -2.26
CA LEU A 95 -10.21 6.94 -1.32
C LEU A 95 -9.21 8.09 -1.37
N GLU A 96 -9.71 9.29 -1.66
CA GLU A 96 -8.97 10.54 -1.58
C GLU A 96 -9.74 11.52 -0.70
N LEU A 97 -9.13 11.90 0.43
CA LEU A 97 -9.69 12.90 1.36
C LEU A 97 -8.77 14.13 1.39
N PRO A 98 -9.22 15.26 1.95
CA PRO A 98 -8.37 16.44 2.17
C PRO A 98 -7.22 16.21 3.16
N THR A 99 -7.21 15.08 3.88
CA THR A 99 -6.18 14.63 4.81
C THR A 99 -5.23 13.62 4.16
N HIS A 100 -4.05 13.43 4.76
CA HIS A 100 -3.11 12.39 4.33
C HIS A 100 -3.61 11.01 4.79
N LEU A 101 -3.67 10.05 3.88
CA LEU A 101 -4.11 8.67 4.14
C LEU A 101 -2.96 7.68 3.92
N SER A 102 -2.81 6.75 4.87
CA SER A 102 -1.80 5.68 4.88
C SER A 102 -2.32 4.51 5.74
N PHE A 103 -1.63 3.36 5.75
CA PHE A 103 -1.95 2.15 6.50
C PHE A 103 -3.41 1.66 6.36
N PRO A 104 -3.87 1.27 5.16
CA PRO A 104 -5.23 0.74 5.01
C PRO A 104 -5.44 -0.54 5.81
N LEU A 105 -6.55 -0.61 6.57
CA LEU A 105 -6.99 -1.81 7.27
C LEU A 105 -8.03 -2.56 6.41
N ILE A 106 -7.79 -3.86 6.19
CA ILE A 106 -8.70 -4.73 5.44
C ILE A 106 -9.51 -5.57 6.42
N ILE A 107 -10.83 -5.44 6.37
CA ILE A 107 -11.75 -6.28 7.15
C ILE A 107 -12.64 -7.04 6.17
N ARG A 108 -12.71 -8.37 6.33
CA ARG A 108 -13.52 -9.27 5.52
C ARG A 108 -14.60 -9.86 6.40
N LYS A 109 -15.87 -9.66 6.02
CA LYS A 109 -17.01 -10.23 6.73
C LYS A 109 -18.08 -10.62 5.73
N ASP A 110 -18.69 -11.76 5.95
CA ASP A 110 -19.78 -12.27 5.10
C ASP A 110 -21.14 -11.61 5.43
N SER A 111 -21.23 -10.94 6.59
CA SER A 111 -22.44 -10.20 6.98
C SER A 111 -22.61 -8.92 6.18
N ASN A 112 -23.84 -8.41 6.12
CA ASN A 112 -24.08 -7.09 5.54
C ASN A 112 -23.31 -6.00 6.31
N LEU A 113 -23.07 -4.88 5.63
CA LEU A 113 -22.28 -3.76 6.15
C LEU A 113 -22.91 -3.11 7.39
N GLU A 114 -24.24 -3.06 7.47
CA GLU A 114 -24.95 -2.42 8.57
C GLU A 114 -24.74 -3.16 9.90
N ASP A 115 -24.83 -4.49 9.88
CA ASP A 115 -24.60 -5.34 11.04
C ASP A 115 -23.12 -5.32 11.44
N PHE A 116 -22.22 -5.22 10.46
CA PHE A 116 -20.79 -5.06 10.73
C PHE A 116 -20.44 -3.74 11.45
N ILE A 117 -21.01 -2.61 11.02
CA ILE A 117 -20.74 -1.32 11.66
C ILE A 117 -21.27 -1.30 13.10
N LYS A 118 -22.45 -1.88 13.35
CA LYS A 118 -23.01 -2.00 14.70
C LYS A 118 -22.11 -2.81 15.64
N ASP A 119 -21.50 -3.87 15.14
CA ASP A 119 -20.57 -4.70 15.92
C ASP A 119 -19.29 -3.92 16.29
N ILE A 120 -18.75 -3.09 15.39
CA ILE A 120 -17.56 -2.25 15.69
C ILE A 120 -17.85 -1.25 16.81
N ASP A 121 -19.01 -0.59 16.77
CA ASP A 121 -19.37 0.44 17.75
C ASP A 121 -19.73 -0.15 19.13
N THR A 122 -20.07 -1.45 19.20
CA THR A 122 -20.48 -2.10 20.45
C THR A 122 -19.29 -2.64 21.27
N ASP A 123 -18.16 -2.96 20.63
CA ASP A 123 -16.94 -3.40 21.33
C ASP A 123 -16.24 -2.29 22.15
N TYR A 124 -16.64 -1.03 21.99
CA TYR A 124 -16.09 0.10 22.75
C TYR A 124 -16.54 0.18 24.23
N LYS A 125 -17.49 -0.68 24.66
CA LYS A 125 -18.01 -0.66 26.05
C LYS A 125 -17.27 -1.58 27.03
N SER A 126 -16.32 -2.40 26.57
CA SER A 126 -15.50 -3.24 27.45
C SER A 126 -14.24 -2.49 27.88
N SER A 127 -14.43 -1.64 28.88
CA SER A 127 -13.36 -0.98 29.62
C SER A 127 -12.49 -1.99 30.38
N ALA A 128 -11.27 -2.18 29.90
CA ALA A 128 -10.08 -2.41 30.70
C ALA A 128 -8.86 -2.20 29.80
N GLU A 129 -8.35 -0.96 29.75
CA GLU A 129 -6.98 -0.74 29.32
C GLU A 129 -6.03 -1.39 30.34
N PRO A 130 -4.91 -2.00 29.91
CA PRO A 130 -3.89 -2.55 30.80
C PRO A 130 -3.10 -1.46 31.56
#